data_AF-A0A7S9GX55-F1
#
_entry.id   AF-A0A7S9GX55-F1
#
_cell.length_a   1.000
_cell.length_b   1.000
_cell.length_c   1.000
_cell.angle_alpha   90.00
_cell.angle_beta   90.00
_cell.angle_gamma   90.00
#
_symmetry.space_group_name_H-M   'P 1'
#
loop_
_entity.id
_entity.type
_entity.pdbx_description
1 polymer ?
#
loop_
_entity_poly.entity_id
_entity_poly.type
_entity_poly.pdbx_seq_one_letter_code
_entity_poly.pdbx_strand_id
1 'polypeptide(L)'
;MDMGVEGTTPRLLFRIALGLAVALWANPIRACSFVDEAAASAASIRISNYYLLATALLGIICVLVAFYRRRWFWSLIVVALVLIFHPSRTITPLHAPDCTYPNIELSQAAFALVAIMFVFHLWRIVVARRRSHLGT
;
A
#
# COMPACT_ATOMS: atom_id res chain seq x y z
N MET A 1 -34.17 10.10 14.89
CA MET A 1 -33.47 10.81 13.80
C MET A 1 -32.27 9.97 13.43
N ASP A 2 -32.50 8.97 12.59
CA ASP A 2 -31.46 8.06 12.12
C ASP A 2 -30.65 8.76 11.03
N MET A 3 -29.40 9.09 11.36
CA MET A 3 -28.47 9.63 10.39
C MET A 3 -28.06 8.52 9.42
N GLY A 4 -28.72 8.51 8.25
CA GLY A 4 -28.46 7.62 7.13
C GLY A 4 -27.07 7.83 6.50
N VAL A 5 -26.02 7.33 7.16
CA VAL A 5 -24.62 7.34 6.69
C VAL A 5 -24.12 5.89 6.47
N GLU A 6 -24.96 4.98 5.97
CA GLU A 6 -24.62 3.54 5.94
C GLU A 6 -24.23 2.96 4.57
N GLY A 7 -24.39 3.69 3.46
CA GLY A 7 -24.21 3.10 2.11
C GLY A 7 -22.99 3.53 1.30
N THR A 8 -22.47 4.75 1.52
CA THR A 8 -21.56 5.44 0.58
C THR A 8 -20.09 5.37 0.97
N THR A 9 -19.78 5.28 2.26
CA THR A 9 -18.43 5.31 2.81
C THR A 9 -17.50 4.21 2.28
N PRO A 10 -17.86 2.91 2.24
CA PRO A 10 -16.89 1.88 1.85
C PRO A 10 -16.59 1.88 0.34
N ARG A 11 -17.55 2.28 -0.49
CA ARG A 11 -17.36 2.39 -1.95
C ARG A 11 -16.50 3.59 -2.32
N LEU A 12 -16.68 4.70 -1.60
CA LEU A 12 -15.87 5.89 -1.77
C LEU A 12 -14.42 5.61 -1.33
N LEU A 13 -14.23 4.97 -0.17
CA LEU A 13 -12.90 4.59 0.31
C LEU A 13 -12.17 3.63 -0.65
N PHE A 14 -12.89 2.65 -1.22
CA PHE A 14 -12.34 1.77 -2.25
C PHE A 14 -11.86 2.55 -3.48
N ARG A 15 -12.69 3.47 -3.99
CA ARG A 15 -12.36 4.27 -5.17
C ARG A 15 -11.19 5.22 -4.90
N ILE A 16 -11.14 5.81 -3.71
CA ILE A 16 -10.02 6.65 -3.27
C ILE A 16 -8.75 5.82 -3.16
N ALA A 17 -8.78 4.66 -2.49
CA ALA A 17 -7.61 3.80 -2.34
C ALA A 17 -7.09 3.28 -3.69
N LEU A 18 -7.98 2.86 -4.59
CA LEU A 18 -7.64 2.43 -5.93
C LEU A 18 -7.07 3.59 -6.77
N GLY A 19 -7.71 4.76 -6.72
CA GLY A 19 -7.23 5.96 -7.40
C GLY A 19 -5.85 6.40 -6.90
N LEU A 20 -5.62 6.32 -5.59
CA LEU A 20 -4.33 6.63 -4.98
C LEU A 20 -3.25 5.63 -5.42
N ALA A 21 -3.57 4.33 -5.44
CA ALA A 21 -2.63 3.28 -5.86
C ALA A 21 -2.24 3.44 -7.35
N VAL A 22 -3.21 3.73 -8.22
CA VAL A 22 -2.97 3.96 -9.65
C VAL A 22 -2.17 5.25 -9.88
N ALA A 23 -2.51 6.34 -9.17
CA ALA A 23 -1.79 7.62 -9.30
C ALA A 23 -0.33 7.53 -8.84
N LEU A 24 -0.07 6.75 -7.78
CA LEU A 24 1.29 6.48 -7.28
C LEU A 24 2.10 5.62 -8.25
N TRP A 25 1.46 4.71 -8.99
CA TRP A 25 2.12 3.88 -10.00
C TRP A 25 2.45 4.63 -11.29
N ALA A 26 1.58 5.55 -11.70
CA ALA A 26 1.76 6.32 -12.93
C ALA A 26 2.94 7.31 -12.87
N ASN A 27 3.42 7.65 -11.66
CA ASN A 27 4.50 8.60 -11.44
C ASN A 27 5.66 7.92 -10.67
N PRO A 28 6.53 7.15 -11.34
CA PRO A 28 7.75 6.65 -10.73
C PRO A 28 8.58 7.84 -10.26
N ILE A 29 8.85 7.90 -8.96
CA ILE A 29 9.62 9.01 -8.38
C ILE A 29 11.06 8.87 -8.84
N ARG A 30 11.55 9.85 -9.59
CA ARG A 30 12.94 9.91 -10.08
C ARG A 30 13.76 10.77 -9.14
N ALA A 31 14.91 10.28 -8.69
CA ALA A 31 15.89 11.07 -7.95
C ALA A 31 17.07 11.38 -8.88
N CYS A 32 16.88 12.27 -9.85
CA CYS A 32 17.99 12.73 -10.69
C CYS A 32 18.82 13.79 -9.95
N SER A 33 20.13 13.58 -9.88
CA SER A 33 21.11 14.66 -9.72
C SER A 33 22.27 14.35 -10.67
N PHE A 34 22.51 15.21 -11.65
CA PHE A 34 23.61 15.06 -12.61
C PHE A 34 24.97 15.50 -12.05
N VAL A 35 24.98 16.09 -10.85
CA VAL A 35 26.16 16.75 -10.25
C VAL A 35 26.64 16.02 -9.00
N ASP A 36 25.74 15.32 -8.30
CA ASP A 36 26.05 14.67 -7.01
C ASP A 36 25.27 13.36 -6.88
N GLU A 37 25.93 12.26 -7.21
CA GLU A 37 25.39 10.90 -7.08
C GLU A 37 25.09 10.53 -5.62
N ALA A 38 25.87 11.04 -4.67
CA ALA A 38 25.67 10.77 -3.25
C ALA A 38 24.37 11.44 -2.75
N ALA A 39 24.09 12.67 -3.18
CA ALA A 39 22.82 13.34 -2.91
C ALA A 39 21.63 12.61 -3.56
N ALA A 40 21.80 12.10 -4.79
CA ALA A 40 20.77 11.34 -5.50
C ALA A 40 20.43 10.02 -4.80
N SER A 41 21.45 9.29 -4.35
CA SER A 41 21.34 8.09 -3.51
C SER A 41 20.66 8.37 -2.16
N ALA A 42 21.06 9.44 -1.48
CA ALA A 42 20.45 9.82 -0.20
C ALA A 42 18.96 10.17 -0.35
N ALA A 43 18.59 10.83 -1.45
CA ALA A 43 17.20 11.12 -1.79
C ALA A 43 16.41 9.84 -2.07
N SER A 44 16.97 8.88 -2.81
CA SER A 44 16.28 7.62 -3.14
C SER A 44 16.03 6.76 -1.89
N ILE A 45 16.98 6.70 -0.96
CA ILE A 45 16.80 6.04 0.35
C ILE A 45 15.64 6.70 1.11
N ARG A 46 15.61 8.04 1.16
CA ARG A 46 14.56 8.79 1.86
C ARG A 46 13.18 8.49 1.29
N ILE A 47 13.04 8.50 -0.03
CA ILE A 47 11.79 8.19 -0.74
C ILE A 47 11.36 6.74 -0.46
N SER A 48 12.29 5.79 -0.58
CA SER A 48 12.03 4.37 -0.31
C SER A 48 11.57 4.13 1.15
N ASN A 49 12.10 4.88 2.11
CA ASN A 49 11.66 4.85 3.50
C ASN A 49 10.25 5.45 3.72
N TYR A 50 9.83 6.46 2.94
CA TYR A 50 8.45 6.91 2.99
C TYR A 50 7.47 5.82 2.51
N TYR A 51 7.84 5.07 1.47
CA TYR A 51 7.05 3.92 1.03
C TYR A 51 7.01 2.80 2.07
N LEU A 52 8.13 2.55 2.78
CA LEU A 52 8.12 1.62 3.91
C LEU A 52 7.10 2.04 4.98
N LEU A 53 7.12 3.31 5.37
CA LEU A 53 6.19 3.84 6.38
C LEU A 53 4.73 3.72 5.91
N ALA A 54 4.45 4.11 4.66
CA ALA A 54 3.12 4.01 4.08
C ALA A 54 2.63 2.55 4.02
N THR A 55 3.51 1.63 3.64
CA THR A 55 3.23 0.18 3.58
C THR A 55 2.96 -0.37 4.97
N ALA A 56 3.72 0.05 5.99
CA ALA A 56 3.50 -0.35 7.38
C ALA A 56 2.15 0.12 7.90
N LEU A 57 1.80 1.40 7.69
CA LEU A 57 0.51 1.95 8.11
C LEU A 57 -0.65 1.19 7.45
N LEU A 58 -0.59 0.98 6.14
CA LEU A 58 -1.64 0.28 5.42
C LEU A 58 -1.73 -1.20 5.83
N GLY A 59 -0.58 -1.84 6.06
CA GLY A 59 -0.48 -3.20 6.58
C GLY A 59 -1.13 -3.35 7.97
N ILE A 60 -0.90 -2.40 8.88
CA ILE A 60 -1.55 -2.38 10.20
C ILE A 60 -3.06 -2.29 10.06
N ILE A 61 -3.56 -1.41 9.18
CA ILE A 61 -5.01 -1.28 8.94
C ILE A 61 -5.58 -2.59 8.39
N CYS A 62 -4.91 -3.24 7.42
CA CYS A 62 -5.30 -4.56 6.92
C CYS A 62 -5.41 -5.60 8.04
N VAL A 63 -4.42 -5.65 8.93
CA VAL A 63 -4.39 -6.57 10.07
C VAL A 63 -5.54 -6.31 11.03
N LEU A 64 -5.80 -5.04 11.39
CA LEU A 64 -6.91 -4.69 12.28
C LEU A 64 -8.27 -5.10 11.69
N VAL A 65 -8.46 -4.86 10.38
CA VAL A 65 -9.67 -5.26 9.64
C VAL A 65 -9.81 -6.79 9.59
N ALA A 66 -8.71 -7.52 9.37
CA ALA A 66 -8.70 -8.98 9.34
C ALA A 66 -8.97 -9.60 10.72
N PHE A 67 -8.36 -9.03 11.77
CA PHE A 67 -8.51 -9.47 13.16
C PHE A 67 -9.97 -9.31 13.63
N TYR A 68 -10.59 -8.16 13.34
CA TYR A 68 -12.00 -7.90 13.67
C TYR A 68 -12.95 -8.96 13.09
N ARG A 69 -12.59 -9.57 11.96
CA ARG A 69 -13.40 -10.58 11.26
C ARG A 69 -13.09 -12.02 11.69
N ARG A 70 -12.23 -12.23 12.70
CA ARG A 70 -11.75 -13.56 13.17
C ARG A 70 -11.25 -14.46 12.03
N ARG A 71 -10.78 -13.85 10.95
CA ARG A 71 -10.37 -14.57 9.74
C ARG A 71 -8.98 -14.09 9.33
N TRP A 72 -8.05 -15.04 9.48
CA TRP A 72 -6.84 -15.26 8.68
C TRP A 72 -5.51 -14.75 9.27
N PHE A 73 -4.74 -15.72 9.78
CA PHE A 73 -3.31 -15.65 10.12
C PHE A 73 -2.43 -15.28 8.91
N TRP A 74 -2.88 -15.60 7.69
CA TRP A 74 -2.15 -15.34 6.46
C TRP A 74 -1.95 -13.86 6.16
N SER A 75 -2.92 -12.97 6.42
CA SER A 75 -2.74 -11.54 6.18
C SER A 75 -1.67 -10.94 7.09
N LEU A 76 -1.60 -11.41 8.34
CA LEU A 76 -0.53 -11.06 9.29
C LEU A 76 0.83 -11.52 8.77
N ILE A 77 0.95 -12.78 8.32
CA ILE A 77 2.19 -13.31 7.75
C ILE A 77 2.63 -12.48 6.54
N VAL A 78 1.73 -12.22 5.59
CA VAL A 78 2.10 -11.49 4.35
C VAL A 78 2.55 -10.07 4.67
N VAL A 79 1.81 -9.34 5.51
CA VAL A 79 2.21 -7.98 5.94
C VAL A 79 3.56 -8.01 6.65
N ALA A 80 3.78 -8.96 7.56
CA ALA A 80 5.06 -9.10 8.25
C ALA A 80 6.21 -9.40 7.27
N LEU A 81 6.02 -10.31 6.32
CA LEU A 81 7.01 -10.63 5.30
C LEU A 81 7.33 -9.41 4.43
N VAL A 82 6.32 -8.66 3.98
CA VAL A 82 6.54 -7.43 3.19
C VAL A 82 7.34 -6.39 3.97
N LEU A 83 7.13 -6.25 5.27
CA LEU A 83 7.85 -5.28 6.11
C LEU A 83 9.28 -5.73 6.45
N ILE A 84 9.49 -7.01 6.69
CA ILE A 84 10.81 -7.58 6.97
C ILE A 84 11.69 -7.49 5.72
N PHE A 85 11.16 -7.95 4.58
CA PHE A 85 11.87 -7.99 3.30
C PHE A 85 11.62 -6.75 2.44
N HIS A 86 11.28 -5.62 3.07
CA HIS A 86 10.94 -4.41 2.33
C HIS A 86 12.14 -3.92 1.50
N PRO A 87 11.94 -3.55 0.22
CA PRO A 87 13.02 -3.13 -0.68
C PRO A 87 13.90 -1.98 -0.18
N SER A 88 13.35 -1.11 0.68
CA SER A 88 14.12 -0.05 1.33
C SER A 88 15.25 -0.54 2.24
N ARG A 89 15.20 -1.80 2.70
CA ARG A 89 16.20 -2.41 3.59
C ARG A 89 17.07 -3.43 2.88
N THR A 90 16.53 -4.10 1.87
CA THR A 90 17.17 -5.25 1.22
C THR A 90 17.90 -4.88 -0.06
N ILE A 91 17.57 -3.75 -0.68
CA ILE A 91 18.10 -3.35 -1.99
C ILE A 91 18.90 -2.07 -1.84
N THR A 92 20.17 -2.14 -2.24
CA THR A 92 21.04 -0.97 -2.30
C THR A 92 20.53 0.02 -3.35
N PRO A 93 20.60 1.33 -3.08
CA PRO A 93 20.21 2.35 -4.04
C PRO A 93 21.26 2.42 -5.15
N LEU A 94 21.04 1.63 -6.20
CA LEU A 94 21.85 1.64 -7.40
C LEU A 94 21.29 2.67 -8.38
N HIS A 95 22.14 3.60 -8.80
CA HIS A 95 21.80 4.62 -9.79
C HIS A 95 21.77 3.98 -11.18
N ALA A 96 20.59 3.91 -11.79
CA ALA A 96 20.44 3.46 -13.17
C ALA A 96 20.69 4.64 -14.15
N PRO A 97 21.14 4.37 -15.40
CA PRO A 97 21.46 5.41 -16.38
C PRO A 97 20.26 6.29 -16.80
N ASP A 98 19.04 5.89 -16.47
CA ASP A 98 17.79 6.61 -16.70
C ASP A 98 17.27 7.37 -15.44
N CYS A 99 18.13 7.55 -14.42
CA CYS A 99 17.79 8.07 -13.09
C CYS A 99 16.72 7.26 -12.32
N THR A 100 16.48 6.00 -12.71
CA THR A 100 15.60 5.13 -11.92
C THR A 100 16.38 4.48 -10.78
N TYR A 101 15.64 4.08 -9.76
CA TYR A 101 16.18 3.48 -8.55
C TYR A 101 15.38 2.22 -8.24
N PRO A 102 15.97 1.02 -8.41
CA PRO A 102 15.28 -0.24 -8.21
C PRO A 102 14.66 -0.37 -6.81
N ASN A 103 15.31 0.19 -5.79
CA ASN A 103 14.77 0.21 -4.42
C ASN A 103 13.48 1.05 -4.32
N ILE A 104 13.34 2.15 -5.07
CA ILE A 104 12.10 2.94 -5.11
C ILE A 104 11.00 2.15 -5.83
N GLU A 105 11.27 1.64 -7.03
CA GLU A 105 10.28 0.91 -7.84
C GLU A 105 9.73 -0.31 -7.11
N LEU A 106 10.61 -1.07 -6.46
CA LEU A 106 10.20 -2.24 -5.70
C LEU A 106 9.46 -1.84 -4.42
N SER A 107 9.81 -0.70 -3.79
CA SER A 107 9.04 -0.18 -2.65
C SER A 107 7.63 0.26 -3.08
N GLN A 108 7.47 0.83 -4.29
CA GLN A 108 6.17 1.13 -4.89
C GLN A 108 5.36 -0.16 -5.13
N ALA A 109 6.01 -1.21 -5.64
CA ALA A 109 5.37 -2.52 -5.84
C ALA A 109 4.92 -3.16 -4.52
N ALA A 110 5.75 -3.10 -3.47
CA ALA A 110 5.40 -3.58 -2.14
C ALA A 110 4.18 -2.83 -1.57
N PHE A 111 4.15 -1.50 -1.69
CA PHE A 111 3.01 -0.68 -1.29
C PHE A 111 1.74 -1.04 -2.08
N ALA A 112 1.84 -1.16 -3.41
CA ALA A 112 0.73 -1.50 -4.28
C ALA A 112 0.12 -2.88 -3.93
N LEU A 113 0.97 -3.87 -3.63
CA LEU A 113 0.52 -5.19 -3.19
C LEU A 113 -0.33 -5.11 -1.91
N VAL A 114 0.16 -4.39 -0.90
CA VAL A 114 -0.58 -4.20 0.37
C VAL A 114 -1.87 -3.41 0.14
N ALA A 115 -1.86 -2.43 -0.77
CA ALA A 115 -3.06 -1.69 -1.14
C ALA A 115 -4.10 -2.59 -1.82
N ILE A 116 -3.70 -3.47 -2.74
CA ILE A 116 -4.60 -4.44 -3.36
C ILE A 116 -5.19 -5.39 -2.31
N MET A 117 -4.37 -5.87 -1.36
CA MET A 117 -4.87 -6.68 -0.25
C MET A 117 -5.92 -5.93 0.59
N PHE A 118 -5.66 -4.67 0.91
CA PHE A 118 -6.60 -3.81 1.64
C PHE A 118 -7.93 -3.69 0.90
N VAL A 119 -7.87 -3.38 -0.38
CA VAL A 119 -9.00 -3.24 -1.30
C VAL A 119 -9.80 -4.55 -1.38
N PHE A 120 -9.14 -5.69 -1.47
CA PHE A 120 -9.77 -7.01 -1.45
C PHE A 120 -10.49 -7.29 -0.11
N HIS A 121 -9.87 -6.96 1.02
CA HIS A 121 -10.49 -7.10 2.33
C HIS A 121 -11.76 -6.24 2.46
N LEU A 122 -11.71 -4.98 2.01
CA LEU A 122 -12.87 -4.09 1.98
C LEU A 122 -13.99 -4.63 1.07
N TRP A 123 -13.64 -5.07 -0.14
CA TRP A 123 -14.62 -5.65 -1.08
C TRP A 123 -15.37 -6.82 -0.45
N ARG A 124 -14.65 -7.73 0.21
CA ARG A 124 -15.26 -8.86 0.92
C ARG A 124 -16.20 -8.43 2.04
N ILE A 125 -15.91 -7.34 2.74
CA ILE A 125 -16.80 -6.78 3.76
C ILE A 125 -18.09 -6.27 3.13
N VAL A 126 -17.98 -5.48 2.06
CA VAL A 126 -19.14 -4.91 1.35
C VAL A 126 -20.04 -6.00 0.80
N VAL A 127 -19.47 -7.03 0.15
CA VAL A 127 -20.24 -8.15 -0.39
C VAL A 127 -20.91 -8.97 0.72
N ALA A 128 -20.22 -9.21 1.83
CA ALA A 128 -20.80 -9.94 2.96
C ALA A 128 -22.01 -9.21 3.57
N ARG A 129 -21.93 -7.88 3.75
CA ARG A 129 -23.05 -7.06 4.26
C ARG A 129 -24.24 -7.00 3.31
N ARG A 130 -24.00 -7.01 1.99
CA ARG A 130 -25.10 -7.06 1.00
C ARG A 130 -25.89 -8.35 1.07
N ARG A 131 -25.24 -9.49 1.32
CA ARG A 131 -25.92 -10.78 1.42
C ARG A 131 -26.81 -10.89 2.66
N SER A 132 -26.43 -10.28 3.79
CA SER A 132 -27.26 -10.27 4.99
C SER A 132 -28.53 -9.42 4.86
N HIS A 133 -28.53 -8.40 3.98
CA HIS A 133 -29.70 -7.55 3.73
C HIS A 133 -30.71 -8.14 2.73
N LEU A 134 -30.34 -9.15 1.95
CA LEU A 134 -31.22 -9.79 0.94
C LEU A 134 -31.84 -11.11 1.45
N GLY A 135 -31.44 -11.56 2.65
CA GLY A 135 -31.90 -12.82 3.26
C GLY A 135 -32.92 -12.65 4.39
N THR A 136 -33.47 -11.44 4.54
CA THR A 136 -34.61 -11.09 5.41
C THR A 136 -35.72 -10.53 4.54
#